data_AF-A0A1I7L677-F1
#
_entry.id   AF-A0A1I7L677-F1
#
_cell.length_a   1.000
_cell.length_b   1.000
_cell.length_c   1.000
_cell.angle_alpha   90.00
_cell.angle_beta   90.00
_cell.angle_gamma   90.00
#
_symmetry.space_group_name_H-M   'P 1'
#
loop_
_entity.id
_entity.type
_entity.pdbx_description
1 polymer ?
#
loop_
_entity_poly.entity_id
_entity_poly.type
_entity_poly.pdbx_seq_one_letter_code
_entity_poly.pdbx_strand_id
1 'polypeptide(L)'
;MQTFPITTAGGTLIRAFELEHAYITIHDIATVLTSTEGVSHVRRRRRARDIRLEFSYHDRPFVVWEPHGDIGRFWIGPENADGFGDEVMTLKTRFDAFRPRLPRLLYGHLMTSWIFTHPFKKRHSRRARLLARIE
;
A
#
# COMPACT_ATOMS: atom_id res chain seq x y z
N MET A 1 0.02 -10.00 -8.74
CA MET A 1 0.19 -8.56 -8.43
C MET A 1 1.31 -8.05 -9.33
N GLN A 2 1.21 -6.84 -9.87
CA GLN A 2 2.31 -6.27 -10.65
C GLN A 2 3.24 -5.50 -9.71
N THR A 3 4.54 -5.71 -9.91
CA THR A 3 5.59 -4.96 -9.21
C THR A 3 6.49 -4.25 -10.23
N PHE A 4 6.87 -3.01 -9.92
CA PHE A 4 7.65 -2.18 -10.83
C PHE A 4 8.99 -1.84 -10.16
N PRO A 5 10.13 -2.33 -10.65
CA PRO A 5 11.42 -2.02 -10.03
C PRO A 5 11.79 -0.55 -10.26
N ILE A 6 12.41 0.07 -9.25
CA ILE A 6 13.02 1.40 -9.33
C ILE A 6 14.53 1.21 -9.30
N THR A 7 15.19 1.62 -10.37
CA THR A 7 16.64 1.49 -10.53
C THR A 7 17.38 2.77 -10.19
N THR A 8 18.65 2.64 -9.79
CA THR A 8 19.58 3.76 -9.59
C THR A 8 20.01 4.35 -10.94
N ALA A 9 20.52 5.59 -10.93
CA ALA A 9 21.17 6.21 -12.10
C ALA A 9 22.26 5.27 -12.66
N GLY A 10 22.08 4.83 -13.91
CA GLY A 10 22.91 3.80 -14.55
C GLY A 10 22.23 2.43 -14.73
N GLY A 11 21.05 2.22 -14.15
CA GLY A 11 20.21 1.04 -14.38
C GLY A 11 20.72 -0.27 -13.76
N THR A 12 21.86 -0.24 -13.07
CA THR A 12 22.57 -1.45 -12.63
C THR A 12 21.98 -2.08 -11.36
N LEU A 13 21.44 -1.27 -10.45
CA LEU A 13 20.95 -1.73 -9.15
C LEU A 13 19.50 -1.31 -8.91
N ILE A 14 18.74 -2.20 -8.29
CA ILE A 14 17.37 -1.94 -7.87
C ILE A 14 17.40 -1.39 -6.45
N ARG A 15 16.81 -0.20 -6.30
CA ARG A 15 16.74 0.54 -5.04
C ARG A 15 15.47 0.27 -4.26
N ALA A 16 14.38 0.06 -5.00
CA ALA A 16 13.07 -0.18 -4.44
C ALA A 16 12.17 -0.80 -5.50
N PHE A 17 10.94 -1.11 -5.15
CA PHE A 17 9.92 -1.44 -6.12
C PHE A 17 8.57 -0.85 -5.72
N GLU A 18 7.74 -0.58 -6.72
CA GLU A 18 6.35 -0.19 -6.53
C GLU A 18 5.43 -1.41 -6.60
N LEU A 19 4.38 -1.40 -5.79
CA LEU A 19 3.27 -2.33 -5.81
C LEU A 19 2.01 -1.59 -6.26
N GLU A 20 1.30 -2.17 -7.22
CA GLU A 20 -0.02 -1.68 -7.61
C GLU A 20 -1.08 -1.94 -6.52
N HIS A 21 -1.77 -0.88 -6.06
CA HIS A 21 -2.73 -0.93 -4.96
C HIS A 21 -4.02 -1.68 -5.29
N ALA A 22 -4.39 -1.83 -6.58
CA ALA A 22 -5.70 -2.31 -7.02
C ALA A 22 -6.13 -3.67 -6.41
N TYR A 23 -5.18 -4.47 -5.92
CA TYR A 23 -5.46 -5.82 -5.42
C TYR A 23 -4.82 -6.16 -4.07
N ILE A 24 -4.21 -5.21 -3.37
CA ILE A 24 -3.50 -5.48 -2.12
C ILE A 24 -3.76 -4.40 -1.07
N THR A 25 -4.12 -4.81 0.14
CA THR A 25 -4.27 -3.88 1.28
C THR A 25 -2.98 -3.78 2.07
N ILE A 26 -2.84 -2.73 2.88
CA ILE A 26 -1.70 -2.63 3.79
C ILE A 26 -1.58 -3.81 4.76
N HIS A 27 -2.69 -4.46 5.10
CA HIS A 27 -2.70 -5.65 5.93
C HIS A 27 -2.11 -6.86 5.20
N ASP A 28 -2.43 -7.02 3.92
CA ASP A 28 -1.85 -8.08 3.09
C ASP A 28 -0.34 -7.86 2.91
N ILE A 29 0.09 -6.61 2.70
CA ILE A 29 1.52 -6.25 2.64
C ILE A 29 2.22 -6.65 3.94
N ALA A 30 1.67 -6.26 5.09
CA ALA A 30 2.23 -6.64 6.39
C ALA A 30 2.29 -8.16 6.59
N THR A 31 1.29 -8.90 6.09
CA THR A 31 1.25 -10.37 6.14
C THR A 31 2.37 -10.98 5.30
N VAL A 32 2.56 -10.52 4.05
CA VAL A 32 3.65 -10.98 3.18
C VAL A 32 5.00 -10.70 3.83
N LEU A 33 5.21 -9.49 4.34
CA LEU A 33 6.45 -9.10 5.03
C LEU A 33 6.72 -10.00 6.24
N THR A 34 5.74 -10.21 7.11
CA THR A 34 5.89 -11.04 8.32
C THR A 34 6.20 -12.51 7.98
N SER A 35 5.77 -13.01 6.82
CA SER A 35 6.06 -14.36 6.36
C SER A 35 7.38 -14.50 5.58
N THR A 36 8.08 -13.39 5.32
CA THR A 36 9.32 -13.40 4.55
C THR A 36 10.51 -13.61 5.49
N GLU A 37 11.32 -14.63 5.20
CA GLU A 37 12.56 -14.88 5.93
C GLU A 37 13.48 -13.66 5.91
N GLY A 38 14.11 -13.34 7.04
CA GLY A 38 14.97 -12.16 7.21
C GLY A 38 14.22 -10.88 7.57
N VAL A 39 12.88 -10.85 7.46
CA VAL A 39 12.07 -9.70 7.87
C VAL A 39 11.72 -9.76 9.36
N SER A 40 11.87 -8.65 10.06
CA SER A 40 11.52 -8.49 11.47
C SER A 40 10.91 -7.11 11.74
N HIS A 41 10.43 -6.89 12.98
CA HIS A 41 9.93 -5.59 13.46
C HIS A 41 8.87 -4.89 12.58
N VAL A 42 8.00 -5.66 11.91
CA VAL A 42 6.92 -5.09 11.07
C VAL A 42 5.92 -4.32 11.93
N ARG A 43 5.81 -3.01 11.71
CA ARG A 43 4.93 -2.10 12.47
C ARG A 43 4.16 -1.16 11.56
N ARG A 44 2.90 -0.91 11.91
CA ARG A 44 2.06 0.09 11.22
C ARG A 44 2.24 1.47 11.83
N ARG A 45 2.54 2.45 10.99
CA ARG A 45 2.66 3.85 11.42
C ARG A 45 1.30 4.55 11.26
N ARG A 46 0.80 5.14 12.35
CA ARG A 46 -0.52 5.82 12.36
C ARG A 46 -0.44 7.32 12.09
N ARG A 47 0.71 7.95 12.34
CA ARG A 47 0.87 9.42 12.36
C ARG A 47 1.70 9.99 11.22
N ALA A 48 2.50 9.16 10.53
CA ALA A 48 3.14 9.60 9.30
C ALA A 48 2.10 9.55 8.18
N ARG A 49 1.94 10.65 7.44
CA ARG A 49 0.91 10.73 6.40
C ARG A 49 1.12 9.69 5.30
N ASP A 50 2.39 9.44 4.97
CA ASP A 50 2.72 8.68 3.77
C ASP A 50 3.42 7.34 4.08
N ILE A 51 4.13 7.22 5.22
CA ILE A 51 4.71 5.92 5.63
C ILE A 51 3.62 5.08 6.28
N ARG A 52 3.33 3.92 5.69
CA ARG A 52 2.27 3.02 6.12
C ARG A 52 2.78 1.88 6.99
N LEU A 53 3.95 1.33 6.67
CA LEU A 53 4.64 0.31 7.45
C LEU A 53 6.13 0.62 7.57
N GLU A 54 6.71 0.19 8.67
CA GLU A 54 8.15 0.14 8.94
C GLU A 54 8.50 -1.30 9.28
N PHE A 55 9.67 -1.77 8.86
CA PHE A 55 10.18 -3.09 9.17
C PHE A 55 11.70 -3.12 9.07
N SER A 56 12.29 -4.22 9.54
CA SER A 56 13.71 -4.49 9.35
C SER A 56 13.86 -5.67 8.40
N TYR A 57 14.82 -5.62 7.48
CA TYR A 57 15.19 -6.74 6.63
C TYR A 57 16.70 -6.98 6.76
N HIS A 58 17.09 -8.14 7.29
CA HIS A 58 18.49 -8.44 7.66
C HIS A 58 19.13 -7.29 8.46
N ASP A 59 18.42 -6.84 9.52
CA ASP A 59 18.80 -5.75 10.42
C ASP A 59 18.90 -4.34 9.79
N ARG A 60 18.47 -4.17 8.54
CA ARG A 60 18.41 -2.86 7.88
C ARG A 60 16.99 -2.29 7.90
N PRO A 61 16.81 -0.97 8.11
CA PRO A 61 15.49 -0.36 8.13
C PRO A 61 14.89 -0.22 6.73
N PHE A 62 13.65 -0.69 6.58
CA PHE A 62 12.85 -0.60 5.36
C PHE A 62 11.47 0.00 5.67
N VAL A 63 10.87 0.59 4.64
CA VAL A 63 9.55 1.22 4.74
C VAL A 63 8.64 0.84 3.59
N VAL A 64 7.34 0.87 3.88
CA VAL A 64 6.28 0.89 2.88
C VAL A 64 5.70 2.30 2.86
N TRP A 65 5.92 2.99 1.75
CA TRP A 65 5.55 4.38 1.53
C TRP A 65 4.42 4.49 0.50
N GLU A 66 3.40 5.29 0.77
CA GLU A 66 2.30 5.56 -0.16
C GLU A 66 2.34 7.04 -0.55
N PRO A 67 2.93 7.40 -1.72
CA PRO A 67 2.98 8.79 -2.15
C PRO A 67 1.56 9.30 -2.41
N HIS A 68 1.16 10.30 -1.61
CA HIS A 68 -0.02 11.14 -1.83
C HIS A 68 -1.39 10.43 -1.88
N GLY A 69 -1.59 9.28 -1.22
CA GLY A 69 -2.91 8.70 -0.88
C GLY A 69 -3.88 8.33 -2.02
N ASP A 70 -3.64 8.78 -3.25
CA ASP A 70 -4.55 8.70 -4.39
C ASP A 70 -3.90 8.04 -5.62
N ILE A 71 -2.58 7.92 -5.67
CA ILE A 71 -1.83 7.40 -6.84
C ILE A 71 -1.91 5.87 -6.92
N GLY A 72 -2.47 5.20 -5.89
CA GLY A 72 -2.75 3.78 -5.93
C GLY A 72 -1.49 2.92 -6.10
N ARG A 73 -0.35 3.36 -5.55
CA ARG A 73 0.89 2.58 -5.54
C ARG A 73 1.56 2.65 -4.17
N PHE A 74 2.09 1.53 -3.72
CA PHE A 74 2.99 1.47 -2.56
C PHE A 74 4.42 1.33 -3.03
N TRP A 75 5.31 2.12 -2.47
CA TRP A 75 6.74 2.00 -2.64
C TRP A 75 7.30 1.16 -1.48
N ILE A 76 8.15 0.18 -1.79
CA ILE A 76 8.86 -0.64 -0.80
C ILE A 76 10.35 -0.57 -1.06
N GLY A 77 11.10 -0.19 -0.04
CA GLY A 77 12.55 -0.09 -0.11
C GLY A 77 13.17 0.31 1.24
N PRO A 78 14.49 0.46 1.28
CA PRO A 78 15.19 0.86 2.48
C PRO A 78 14.85 2.30 2.86
N GLU A 79 14.81 2.58 4.17
CA GLU A 79 14.52 3.92 4.69
C GLU A 79 15.65 4.89 4.33
N ASN A 80 16.89 4.42 4.40
CA ASN A 80 18.08 5.16 4.05
C ASN A 80 18.53 4.80 2.63
N ALA A 81 19.39 5.64 2.04
CA ALA A 81 20.04 5.33 0.78
C ALA A 81 21.12 4.21 0.91
N ASP A 82 21.09 3.42 1.98
CA ASP A 82 22.02 2.34 2.24
C ASP A 82 21.24 1.03 2.24
N GLY A 83 21.38 0.26 1.15
CA GLY A 83 20.62 -0.97 0.91
C GLY A 83 20.13 -1.01 -0.52
N PHE A 84 20.83 -1.74 -1.39
CA PHE A 84 20.47 -1.85 -2.79
C PHE A 84 20.73 -3.27 -3.29
N GLY A 85 20.05 -3.66 -4.37
CA GLY A 85 20.34 -4.88 -5.10
C GLY A 85 19.53 -6.08 -4.61
N ASP A 86 20.23 -7.14 -4.21
CA ASP A 86 19.68 -8.49 -4.08
C ASP A 86 18.57 -8.61 -3.01
N GLU A 87 18.68 -7.85 -1.93
CA GLU A 87 17.68 -7.80 -0.86
C GLU A 87 16.33 -7.29 -1.39
N VAL A 88 16.35 -6.16 -2.10
CA VAL A 88 15.15 -5.57 -2.70
C VAL A 88 14.55 -6.50 -3.74
N MET A 89 15.40 -7.21 -4.50
CA MET A 89 14.96 -8.19 -5.48
C MET A 89 14.30 -9.40 -4.86
N THR A 90 14.83 -9.90 -3.75
CA THR A 90 14.24 -11.03 -3.03
C THR A 90 12.87 -10.67 -2.49
N LEU A 91 12.72 -9.47 -1.90
CA LEU A 91 11.41 -8.94 -1.49
C LEU A 91 10.48 -8.83 -2.71
N LYS A 92 10.92 -8.21 -3.80
CA LYS A 92 10.13 -8.08 -5.03
C LYS A 92 9.60 -9.43 -5.52
N THR A 93 10.46 -10.45 -5.59
CA THR A 93 10.09 -11.81 -6.01
C THR A 93 9.05 -12.43 -5.08
N ARG A 94 9.13 -12.19 -3.76
CA ARG A 94 8.11 -12.64 -2.81
C ARG A 94 6.76 -11.98 -3.08
N PHE A 95 6.76 -10.68 -3.37
CA PHE A 95 5.54 -9.95 -3.73
C PHE A 95 4.99 -10.36 -5.10
N ASP A 96 5.84 -10.66 -6.09
CA ASP A 96 5.41 -11.20 -7.39
C ASP A 96 4.73 -12.57 -7.25
N ALA A 97 5.24 -13.42 -6.35
CA ALA A 97 4.68 -14.73 -6.05
C ALA A 97 3.37 -14.65 -5.23
N PHE A 98 3.09 -13.53 -4.58
CA PHE A 98 1.89 -13.37 -3.76
C PHE A 98 0.63 -13.35 -4.63
N ARG A 99 -0.24 -14.33 -4.39
CA ARG A 99 -1.59 -14.40 -4.96
C ARG A 99 -2.59 -13.90 -3.92
N PRO A 100 -3.26 -12.76 -4.13
CA PRO A 100 -4.30 -12.32 -3.22
C PRO A 100 -5.42 -13.38 -3.18
N ARG A 101 -6.01 -13.59 -2.00
CA ARG A 101 -7.10 -14.55 -1.84
C ARG A 101 -8.27 -14.17 -2.77
N LEU A 102 -8.70 -15.14 -3.57
CA LEU A 102 -9.61 -15.03 -4.73
C LEU A 102 -10.98 -14.32 -4.53
N PRO A 103 -11.65 -14.27 -3.36
CA PRO A 103 -12.97 -13.62 -3.31
C PRO A 103 -12.96 -12.11 -3.62
N ARG A 104 -11.81 -11.42 -3.60
CA ARG A 104 -11.72 -10.01 -4.00
C ARG A 104 -11.75 -9.77 -5.52
N LEU A 105 -11.42 -10.76 -6.34
CA LEU A 105 -11.50 -10.65 -7.80
C LEU A 105 -12.96 -10.58 -8.29
N LEU A 106 -13.88 -11.22 -7.55
CA LEU A 106 -15.31 -11.28 -7.87
C LEU A 106 -16.08 -10.01 -7.47
N TYR A 107 -15.64 -9.29 -6.43
CA TYR A 107 -16.29 -8.05 -5.99
C TYR A 107 -16.18 -6.89 -6.99
N GLY A 108 -15.08 -6.83 -7.76
CA GLY A 108 -14.90 -5.82 -8.81
C GLY A 108 -15.93 -5.92 -9.95
N HIS A 109 -16.36 -7.15 -10.28
CA HIS A 109 -17.36 -7.37 -11.34
C HIS A 109 -18.81 -7.16 -10.85
N LEU A 110 -19.09 -7.42 -9.57
CA LEU A 110 -20.44 -7.25 -9.00
C LEU A 110 -20.79 -5.78 -8.72
N MET A 111 -19.81 -4.94 -8.32
CA MET A 111 -20.06 -3.53 -8.02
C MET A 111 -20.40 -2.69 -9.27
N THR A 112 -19.81 -3.00 -10.44
CA THR A 112 -20.13 -2.29 -11.69
C THR A 112 -21.57 -2.52 -12.13
N SER A 113 -22.14 -3.70 -11.84
CA SER A 113 -23.54 -4.01 -12.13
C SER A 113 -24.52 -3.34 -11.15
N TRP A 114 -24.16 -3.21 -9.87
CA TRP A 114 -25.05 -2.67 -8.85
C TRP A 114 -25.21 -1.14 -8.91
N ILE A 115 -24.16 -0.41 -9.32
CA ILE A 115 -24.22 1.05 -9.51
C ILE A 115 -25.18 1.46 -10.65
N PHE A 116 -25.35 0.61 -11.67
CA PHE A 116 -26.27 0.90 -12.79
C PHE A 116 -27.74 0.56 -12.49
N THR A 117 -28.03 -0.22 -11.45
CA THR A 117 -29.41 -0.66 -11.15
C THR A 117 -30.06 0.08 -9.99
N HIS A 118 -29.28 0.76 -9.12
CA HIS A 118 -29.82 1.45 -7.96
C HIS A 118 -29.40 2.94 -7.93
N PRO A 119 -30.19 3.86 -8.54
CA PRO A 119 -29.94 5.28 -8.38
C PRO A 119 -30.08 5.67 -6.91
N PHE A 120 -28.96 6.05 -6.28
CA PHE A 120 -28.92 6.57 -4.93
C PHE A 120 -29.89 7.76 -4.78
N LYS A 121 -31.00 7.54 -4.08
CA LYS A 121 -31.88 8.63 -3.62
C LYS A 121 -31.09 9.53 -2.66
N LYS A 122 -30.67 10.71 -3.14
CA LYS A 122 -30.07 11.78 -2.33
C LYS A 122 -30.99 12.09 -1.14
N ARG A 123 -30.58 11.72 0.08
CA ARG A 123 -31.18 12.23 1.31
C ARG A 123 -30.66 13.65 1.53
N HIS A 124 -31.51 14.63 1.25
CA HIS A 124 -31.37 15.99 1.76
C HIS A 124 -31.42 15.95 3.29
N SER A 125 -30.26 16.07 3.95
CA SER A 125 -30.23 16.36 5.39
C SER A 125 -30.34 17.88 5.58
N ARG A 126 -31.50 18.30 6.07
CA ARG A 126 -31.72 19.63 6.62
C ARG A 126 -30.87 19.78 7.89
N ARG A 127 -29.82 20.59 7.84
CA ARG A 127 -29.32 21.32 9.01
C ARG A 127 -29.05 22.78 8.62
N ALA A 128 -30.16 23.49 8.51
CA ALA A 128 -30.19 24.92 8.79
C ALA A 128 -30.29 25.11 10.31
N ARG A 129 -29.65 26.19 10.80
CA ARG A 129 -29.71 26.81 12.13
C ARG A 129 -28.83 26.19 13.23
N LEU A 130 -27.67 26.81 13.43
CA LEU A 130 -27.30 27.39 14.72
C LEU A 130 -26.22 28.45 14.50
N LEU A 131 -26.66 29.67 14.17
CA LEU A 131 -25.94 30.89 14.56
C LEU A 131 -26.64 31.41 15.82
N ALA A 132 -25.83 32.03 16.68
CA ALA A 132 -26.15 32.85 17.85
C ALA A 132 -26.08 32.17 19.23
N ARG A 133 -25.33 32.87 20.10
CA ARG A 133 -25.27 32.87 21.57
C ARG A 133 -24.11 32.11 22.23
N ILE A 134 -23.11 32.87 22.66
CA ILE A 134 -22.58 33.06 24.04
C ILE A 134 -21.19 33.71 23.86
N GLU A 135 -21.18 35.05 23.89
CA GLU A 135 -20.49 35.92 24.89
C GLU A 135 -19.05 36.28 24.47
#